data_AF-A0A261EQL5-F1
#
_entry.id   AF-A0A261EQL5-F1
#
_cell.length_a   1.000
_cell.length_b   1.000
_cell.length_c   1.000
_cell.angle_alpha   90.00
_cell.angle_beta   90.00
_cell.angle_gamma   90.00
#
_symmetry.space_group_name_H-M   'P 1'
#
loop_
_entity.id
_entity.type
_entity.pdbx_description
1 polymer ?
#
loop_
_entity_poly.entity_id
_entity_poly.type
_entity_poly.pdbx_seq_one_letter_code
_entity_poly.pdbx_strand_id
1 'polypeptide(L)'
;MTDSVDSSTSNDPAMTNGSVVDMEGTTRFLFGCDFDSDDFDPDGNEAHSITADNVRASYPWRQVYDSWTQYLTKHCPTAASVINWENLFWYYGGQEFPVDDPYPFLGYLLYRTATPEGCMVSEEAMTILDSIAMDMLERIGDVTIDTIDYYGANTDPRVLASAAAWRKKLGPADLSVDTAGTDSQ
;
A
#
# COMPACT_ATOMS: atom_id res chain seq x y z
N MET A 1 -67.72 -15.34 20.08
CA MET A 1 -66.94 -15.61 18.85
C MET A 1 -65.49 -15.55 19.26
N THR A 2 -64.79 -16.63 18.98
CA THR A 2 -63.44 -16.99 19.42
C THR A 2 -62.36 -16.14 18.77
N ASP A 3 -61.22 -16.14 19.44
CA ASP A 3 -59.96 -15.41 19.23
C ASP A 3 -59.48 -15.23 17.78
N SER A 4 -58.75 -14.14 17.55
CA SER A 4 -57.37 -14.21 17.05
C SER A 4 -56.67 -12.85 17.20
N VAL A 5 -55.73 -12.81 18.15
CA VAL A 5 -54.65 -11.83 18.22
C VAL A 5 -53.56 -12.36 17.30
N ASP A 6 -53.34 -11.72 16.15
CA ASP A 6 -52.22 -12.07 15.29
C ASP A 6 -51.02 -11.16 15.61
N SER A 7 -50.15 -11.70 16.46
CA SER A 7 -48.79 -11.24 16.70
C SER A 7 -47.95 -11.66 15.49
N SER A 8 -47.76 -10.77 14.53
CA SER A 8 -46.70 -10.91 13.54
C SER A 8 -45.54 -10.01 13.94
N THR A 9 -44.60 -10.60 14.69
CA THR A 9 -43.22 -10.15 14.77
C THR A 9 -42.67 -10.02 13.36
N SER A 10 -42.42 -8.79 12.91
CA SER A 10 -41.61 -8.54 11.72
C SER A 10 -40.22 -9.08 12.02
N ASN A 11 -39.89 -10.24 11.45
CA ASN A 11 -38.52 -10.68 11.30
C ASN A 11 -37.78 -9.59 10.52
N ASP A 12 -36.93 -8.83 11.21
CA ASP A 12 -35.80 -8.19 10.55
C ASP A 12 -35.05 -9.29 9.78
N PRO A 13 -34.84 -9.15 8.47
CA PRO A 13 -33.93 -10.04 7.78
C PRO A 13 -32.54 -9.74 8.35
N ALA A 14 -32.03 -10.68 9.14
CA ALA A 14 -30.62 -10.75 9.46
C ALA A 14 -29.82 -10.48 8.19
N MET A 15 -28.97 -9.45 8.24
CA MET A 15 -27.99 -9.11 7.23
C MET A 15 -26.98 -10.26 7.11
N THR A 16 -27.39 -11.34 6.44
CA THR A 16 -26.50 -12.39 5.97
C THR A 16 -26.61 -12.42 4.45
N ASN A 17 -25.82 -11.57 3.82
CA ASN A 17 -25.25 -11.91 2.53
C ASN A 17 -23.85 -11.34 2.48
N GLY A 18 -22.88 -12.17 2.92
CA GLY A 18 -21.47 -11.94 2.68
C GLY A 18 -21.25 -11.92 1.19
N SER A 19 -21.36 -10.74 0.59
CA SER A 19 -20.70 -10.45 -0.68
C SER A 19 -19.24 -10.79 -0.45
N VAL A 20 -18.74 -11.85 -1.08
CA VAL A 20 -17.31 -12.03 -1.24
C VAL A 20 -16.84 -10.76 -1.93
N VAL A 21 -16.22 -9.84 -1.18
CA VAL A 21 -15.64 -8.64 -1.76
C VAL A 21 -14.67 -9.13 -2.81
N ASP A 22 -14.86 -8.67 -4.04
CA ASP A 22 -13.91 -8.90 -5.12
C ASP A 22 -12.62 -8.20 -4.73
N MET A 23 -11.71 -8.93 -4.08
CA MET A 23 -10.47 -8.38 -3.55
C MET A 23 -9.62 -7.74 -4.66
N GLU A 24 -9.67 -8.27 -5.88
CA GLU A 24 -8.97 -7.68 -7.03
C GLU A 24 -9.64 -6.37 -7.43
N GLY A 25 -10.96 -6.37 -7.61
CA GLY A 25 -11.74 -5.16 -7.94
C GLY A 25 -11.57 -4.06 -6.89
N THR A 26 -11.58 -4.43 -5.61
CA THR A 26 -11.36 -3.49 -4.50
C THR A 26 -9.93 -2.98 -4.47
N THR A 27 -8.93 -3.83 -4.68
CA THR A 27 -7.53 -3.38 -4.76
C THR A 27 -7.33 -2.43 -5.95
N ARG A 28 -7.98 -2.70 -7.08
CA ARG A 28 -7.95 -1.81 -8.25
C ARG A 28 -8.64 -0.47 -7.98
N PHE A 29 -9.72 -0.45 -7.21
CA PHE A 29 -10.33 0.79 -6.77
C PHE A 29 -9.37 1.60 -5.88
N LEU A 30 -8.74 0.94 -4.90
CA LEU A 30 -7.83 1.60 -3.95
C LEU A 30 -6.54 2.14 -4.59
N PHE A 31 -5.90 1.37 -5.47
CA PHE A 31 -4.57 1.70 -6.01
C PHE A 31 -4.60 2.12 -7.49
N GLY A 32 -5.79 2.24 -8.07
CA GLY A 32 -6.00 2.73 -9.44
C GLY A 32 -6.19 4.23 -9.55
N CYS A 33 -6.25 4.93 -8.41
CA CYS A 33 -6.30 6.39 -8.35
C CYS A 33 -4.90 7.01 -8.25
N ASP A 34 -4.86 8.32 -8.42
CA ASP A 34 -3.66 9.15 -8.28
C ASP A 34 -3.76 9.92 -6.96
N PHE A 35 -2.76 9.77 -6.09
CA PHE A 35 -2.70 10.36 -4.75
C PHE A 35 -2.66 11.88 -4.78
N ASP A 36 -2.01 12.47 -5.79
CA ASP A 36 -1.85 13.93 -5.91
C ASP A 36 -2.96 14.59 -6.74
N SER A 37 -3.94 13.80 -7.20
CA SER A 37 -5.06 14.33 -7.99
C SER A 37 -5.98 15.19 -7.12
N ASP A 38 -6.43 16.33 -7.65
CA ASP A 38 -7.50 17.14 -7.03
C ASP A 38 -8.81 16.34 -6.82
N ASP A 39 -9.02 15.26 -7.59
CA ASP A 39 -10.17 14.35 -7.46
C ASP A 39 -9.95 13.28 -6.37
N PHE A 40 -8.70 13.07 -5.94
CA PHE A 40 -8.38 12.32 -4.74
C PHE A 40 -8.67 13.24 -3.56
N ASP A 41 -9.84 13.04 -2.95
CA ASP A 41 -10.37 13.87 -1.88
C ASP A 41 -10.02 13.26 -0.51
N PRO A 42 -8.85 13.56 0.08
CA PRO A 42 -8.49 13.05 1.40
C PRO A 42 -9.39 13.57 2.52
N ASP A 43 -10.05 14.71 2.32
CA ASP A 43 -10.77 15.47 3.37
C ASP A 43 -12.31 15.50 3.21
N GLY A 44 -12.89 14.89 2.17
CA GLY A 44 -14.30 15.11 1.83
C GLY A 44 -15.09 13.97 1.18
N ASN A 45 -14.47 12.86 0.75
CA ASN A 45 -15.18 11.64 0.35
C ASN A 45 -14.36 10.39 0.66
N GLU A 46 -14.52 9.97 1.90
CA GLU A 46 -13.98 8.83 2.66
C GLU A 46 -14.03 7.44 1.96
N ALA A 47 -14.52 7.32 0.72
CA ALA A 47 -14.80 6.04 0.07
C ALA A 47 -13.57 5.13 -0.04
N HIS A 48 -12.41 5.67 -0.40
CA HIS A 48 -11.16 4.90 -0.47
C HIS A 48 -10.70 4.47 0.93
N SER A 49 -10.65 5.40 1.89
CA SER A 49 -10.24 5.10 3.27
C SER A 49 -11.19 4.12 3.97
N ILE A 50 -12.51 4.35 3.91
CA ILE A 50 -13.54 3.40 4.37
C ILE A 50 -13.37 2.03 3.70
N THR A 51 -13.10 2.00 2.40
CA THR A 51 -12.93 0.73 1.69
C THR A 51 -11.68 0.00 2.16
N ALA A 52 -10.56 0.69 2.35
CA ALA A 52 -9.34 0.11 2.91
C ALA A 52 -9.58 -0.42 4.33
N ASP A 53 -10.23 0.37 5.20
CA ASP A 53 -10.59 0.00 6.57
C ASP A 53 -11.48 -1.24 6.60
N ASN A 54 -12.53 -1.26 5.77
CA ASN A 54 -13.45 -2.38 5.69
C ASN A 54 -12.74 -3.65 5.23
N VAL A 55 -11.84 -3.56 4.25
CA VAL A 55 -11.06 -4.71 3.78
C VAL A 55 -10.12 -5.21 4.88
N ARG A 56 -9.40 -4.32 5.56
CA ARG A 56 -8.51 -4.69 6.68
C ARG A 56 -9.27 -5.31 7.85
N ALA A 57 -10.48 -4.83 8.13
CA ALA A 57 -11.34 -5.36 9.19
C ALA A 57 -12.00 -6.70 8.83
N SER A 58 -12.24 -6.96 7.54
CA SER A 58 -13.01 -8.12 7.08
C SER A 58 -12.16 -9.32 6.67
N TYR A 59 -10.86 -9.13 6.39
CA TYR A 59 -9.97 -10.16 5.86
C TYR A 59 -8.67 -10.29 6.66
N PRO A 60 -8.07 -11.49 6.74
CA PRO A 60 -6.75 -11.65 7.33
C PRO A 60 -5.73 -10.75 6.63
N TRP A 61 -4.90 -10.05 7.41
CA TRP A 61 -3.92 -9.10 6.86
C TRP A 61 -3.07 -9.68 5.72
N ARG A 62 -2.61 -10.92 5.86
CA ARG A 62 -1.80 -11.57 4.82
C ARG A 62 -2.50 -11.62 3.47
N GLN A 63 -3.81 -11.85 3.44
CA GLN A 63 -4.61 -11.87 2.21
C GLN A 63 -4.72 -10.47 1.59
N VAL A 64 -4.92 -9.44 2.42
CA VAL A 64 -4.98 -8.04 1.98
C VAL A 64 -3.63 -7.61 1.40
N TYR A 65 -2.57 -7.85 2.15
CA TYR A 65 -1.19 -7.56 1.77
C TYR A 65 -0.79 -8.24 0.45
N ASP A 66 -1.07 -9.54 0.30
CA ASP A 66 -0.76 -10.28 -0.93
C ASP A 66 -1.52 -9.68 -2.13
N SER A 67 -2.77 -9.21 -1.94
CA SER A 67 -3.54 -8.56 -3.02
C SER A 67 -2.95 -7.20 -3.39
N TRP A 68 -2.67 -6.34 -2.40
CA TRP A 68 -2.13 -5.00 -2.62
C TRP A 68 -0.75 -5.05 -3.30
N THR A 69 0.13 -5.95 -2.84
CA THR A 69 1.46 -6.15 -3.44
C THR A 69 1.41 -6.84 -4.81
N GLN A 70 0.40 -7.69 -5.05
CA GLN A 70 0.15 -8.21 -6.39
C GLN A 70 -0.26 -7.10 -7.36
N TYR A 71 -1.06 -6.12 -6.93
CA TYR A 71 -1.38 -4.96 -7.75
C TYR A 71 -0.12 -4.16 -8.10
N LEU A 72 0.69 -3.81 -7.09
CA LEU A 72 1.99 -3.14 -7.25
C LEU A 72 2.86 -3.82 -8.31
N THR A 73 3.01 -5.14 -8.24
CA THR A 73 3.90 -5.89 -9.15
C THR A 73 3.34 -6.08 -10.57
N LYS A 74 2.02 -6.02 -10.75
CA LYS A 74 1.36 -6.20 -12.05
C LYS A 74 1.04 -4.90 -12.78
N HIS A 75 0.72 -3.84 -12.03
CA HIS A 75 0.09 -2.63 -12.57
C HIS A 75 0.92 -1.37 -12.41
N CYS A 76 1.96 -1.39 -11.58
CA CYS A 76 2.90 -0.27 -11.46
C CYS A 76 4.23 -0.68 -12.09
N PRO A 77 4.54 -0.36 -13.36
CA PRO A 77 5.79 -0.72 -14.04
C PRO A 77 6.87 0.38 -14.05
N THR A 78 6.53 1.62 -13.71
CA THR A 78 7.44 2.80 -13.66
C THR A 78 7.77 3.21 -12.22
N ALA A 79 8.71 4.13 -12.00
CA ALA A 79 8.94 4.70 -10.67
C ALA A 79 7.76 5.56 -10.22
N ALA A 80 7.21 6.41 -11.10
CA ALA A 80 6.03 7.24 -10.81
C ALA A 80 4.85 6.41 -10.25
N SER A 81 4.49 5.33 -10.92
CA SER A 81 3.38 4.46 -10.50
C SER A 81 3.66 3.70 -9.19
N VAL A 82 4.93 3.50 -8.83
CA VAL A 82 5.30 2.89 -7.54
C VAL A 82 5.24 3.91 -6.42
N ILE A 83 5.73 5.14 -6.63
CA ILE A 83 5.67 6.22 -5.65
C ILE A 83 4.21 6.54 -5.32
N ASN A 84 3.34 6.67 -6.33
CA ASN A 84 1.90 6.82 -6.13
C ASN A 84 1.31 5.67 -5.29
N TRP A 85 1.71 4.43 -5.59
CA TRP A 85 1.28 3.26 -4.82
C TRP A 85 1.79 3.30 -3.37
N GLU A 86 3.02 3.75 -3.13
CA GLU A 86 3.62 3.89 -1.78
C GLU A 86 2.86 4.94 -0.96
N ASN A 87 2.54 6.09 -1.54
CA ASN A 87 1.73 7.13 -0.89
C ASN A 87 0.33 6.59 -0.52
N LEU A 88 -0.33 5.88 -1.43
CA LEU A 88 -1.62 5.24 -1.16
C LEU A 88 -1.51 4.13 -0.10
N PHE A 89 -0.46 3.30 -0.16
CA PHE A 89 -0.22 2.23 0.81
C PHE A 89 -0.04 2.78 2.23
N TRP A 90 0.71 3.88 2.36
CA TRP A 90 0.85 4.62 3.59
C TRP A 90 -0.48 5.20 4.06
N TYR A 91 -1.18 5.91 3.18
CA TYR A 91 -2.47 6.55 3.48
C TYR A 91 -3.52 5.53 3.97
N TYR A 92 -3.53 4.32 3.39
CA TYR A 92 -4.43 3.24 3.78
C TYR A 92 -3.95 2.41 5.00
N GLY A 93 -2.86 2.81 5.66
CA GLY A 93 -2.37 2.15 6.86
C GLY A 93 -1.79 0.76 6.61
N GLY A 94 -1.21 0.50 5.42
CA GLY A 94 -0.65 -0.80 5.07
C GLY A 94 0.65 -1.17 5.81
N GLN A 95 1.48 -0.17 6.10
CA GLN A 95 2.69 -0.24 6.93
C GLN A 95 2.40 -0.54 8.41
N GLU A 96 1.17 -0.34 8.89
CA GLU A 96 0.82 -0.52 10.30
C GLU A 96 0.74 -1.99 10.73
N PHE A 97 0.72 -2.93 9.78
CA PHE A 97 0.45 -4.33 10.04
C PHE A 97 1.71 -5.19 9.82
N PRO A 98 2.00 -6.12 10.74
CA PRO A 98 3.24 -6.89 10.69
C PRO A 98 3.26 -7.82 9.48
N VAL A 99 4.45 -7.92 8.87
CA VAL A 99 4.80 -8.90 7.85
C VAL A 99 6.09 -9.57 8.33
N ASP A 100 6.12 -10.91 8.36
CA ASP A 100 7.23 -11.66 8.96
C ASP A 100 8.61 -11.36 8.34
N ASP A 101 8.64 -11.09 7.03
CA ASP A 101 9.85 -10.72 6.30
C ASP A 101 9.54 -9.59 5.30
N PRO A 102 9.77 -8.32 5.68
CA PRO A 102 9.49 -7.18 4.82
C PRO A 102 10.58 -6.93 3.77
N TYR A 103 11.77 -7.53 3.89
CA TYR A 103 12.91 -7.23 3.01
C TYR A 103 12.67 -7.50 1.52
N PRO A 104 12.00 -8.60 1.10
CA PRO A 104 11.62 -8.81 -0.29
C PRO A 104 10.76 -7.68 -0.87
N PHE A 105 9.86 -7.12 -0.05
CA PHE A 105 8.96 -6.03 -0.43
C PHE A 105 9.68 -4.69 -0.46
N LEU A 106 10.40 -4.32 0.62
CA LEU A 106 11.19 -3.08 0.67
C LEU A 106 12.25 -3.05 -0.44
N GLY A 107 12.88 -4.20 -0.71
CA GLY A 107 13.82 -4.31 -1.82
C GLY A 107 13.15 -4.19 -3.19
N TYR A 108 11.90 -4.60 -3.35
CA TYR A 108 11.15 -4.37 -4.58
C TYR A 108 10.88 -2.88 -4.79
N LEU A 109 10.43 -2.17 -3.75
CA LEU A 109 10.20 -0.72 -3.80
C LEU A 109 11.50 0.00 -4.19
N LEU A 110 12.59 -0.24 -3.46
CA LEU A 110 13.90 0.35 -3.76
C LEU A 110 14.39 0.00 -5.17
N TYR A 111 14.17 -1.22 -5.64
CA TYR A 111 14.50 -1.62 -7.02
C TYR A 111 13.80 -0.72 -8.05
N ARG A 112 12.56 -0.33 -7.79
CA ARG A 112 11.71 0.43 -8.71
C ARG A 112 11.88 1.94 -8.60
N THR A 113 12.47 2.44 -7.51
CA THR A 113 12.61 3.88 -7.24
C THR A 113 14.05 4.34 -7.04
N ALA A 114 15.05 3.47 -7.24
CA ALA A 114 16.46 3.83 -7.16
C ALA A 114 17.35 3.18 -8.23
N THR A 115 18.42 3.88 -8.60
CA THR A 115 19.49 3.32 -9.43
C THR A 115 20.18 2.15 -8.73
N PRO A 116 20.93 1.28 -9.44
CA PRO A 116 21.72 0.21 -8.83
C PRO A 116 22.67 0.66 -7.71
N GLU A 117 23.15 1.91 -7.79
CA GLU A 117 24.03 2.54 -6.80
C GLU A 117 23.29 3.08 -5.56
N GLY A 118 21.95 3.01 -5.53
CA GLY A 118 21.12 3.48 -4.41
C GLY A 118 20.71 4.95 -4.50
N CYS A 119 20.90 5.61 -5.64
CA CYS A 119 20.41 6.96 -5.86
C CYS A 119 18.90 6.93 -6.13
N MET A 120 18.11 7.56 -5.23
CA MET A 120 16.65 7.66 -5.38
C MET A 120 16.27 8.55 -6.56
N VAL A 121 15.14 8.27 -7.20
CA VAL A 121 14.63 9.07 -8.33
C VAL A 121 14.13 10.46 -7.91
N SER A 122 13.74 10.63 -6.65
CA SER A 122 13.31 11.91 -6.06
C SER A 122 13.47 11.88 -4.53
N GLU A 123 13.43 13.06 -3.89
CA GLU A 123 13.40 13.18 -2.42
C GLU A 123 12.10 12.63 -1.82
N GLU A 124 10.99 12.75 -2.54
CA GLU A 124 9.70 12.16 -2.17
C GLU A 124 9.79 10.64 -2.11
N ALA A 125 10.34 10.00 -3.16
CA ALA A 125 10.54 8.56 -3.20
C ALA A 125 11.40 8.06 -2.04
N MET A 126 12.43 8.83 -1.67
CA MET A 126 13.25 8.55 -0.49
C MET A 126 12.42 8.61 0.80
N THR A 127 11.69 9.71 0.97
CA THR A 127 10.93 9.99 2.20
C THR A 127 9.85 8.94 2.46
N ILE A 128 9.05 8.59 1.44
CA ILE A 128 7.96 7.62 1.60
C ILE A 128 8.48 6.20 1.80
N LEU A 129 9.52 5.79 1.06
CA LEU A 129 10.13 4.47 1.23
C LEU A 129 10.75 4.31 2.61
N ASP A 130 11.51 5.31 3.08
CA ASP A 130 12.11 5.30 4.41
C ASP A 130 11.02 5.21 5.48
N SER A 131 9.94 5.99 5.34
CA SER A 131 8.81 5.97 6.29
C SER A 131 8.16 4.59 6.38
N ILE A 132 7.84 3.97 5.22
CA ILE A 132 7.29 2.60 5.18
C ILE A 132 8.26 1.60 5.80
N ALA A 133 9.54 1.67 5.45
CA ALA A 133 10.55 0.76 5.95
C ALA A 133 10.74 0.89 7.46
N MET A 134 10.80 2.11 7.99
CA MET A 134 10.91 2.38 9.42
C MET A 134 9.76 1.74 10.20
N ASP A 135 8.51 2.00 9.81
CA ASP A 135 7.32 1.43 10.48
C ASP A 135 7.29 -0.10 10.43
N MET A 136 7.59 -0.70 9.28
CA MET A 136 7.58 -2.15 9.14
C MET A 136 8.72 -2.82 9.93
N LEU A 137 9.93 -2.23 9.91
CA LEU A 137 11.10 -2.79 10.58
C LEU A 137 11.07 -2.58 12.10
N GLU A 138 10.51 -1.47 12.57
CA GLU A 138 10.28 -1.26 14.00
C GLU A 138 9.35 -2.34 14.56
N ARG A 139 8.28 -2.68 13.83
CA ARG A 139 7.28 -3.68 14.27
C ARG A 139 7.85 -5.09 14.42
N ILE A 140 8.85 -5.45 13.62
CA ILE A 140 9.54 -6.74 13.74
C ILE A 140 10.78 -6.68 14.66
N GLY A 141 11.12 -5.49 15.16
CA GLY A 141 12.26 -5.26 16.06
C GLY A 141 13.62 -5.20 15.38
N ASP A 142 13.67 -5.09 14.04
CA ASP A 142 14.92 -4.99 13.28
C ASP A 142 15.47 -3.55 13.24
N VAL A 143 14.61 -2.58 13.51
CA VAL A 143 14.95 -1.19 13.81
C VAL A 143 14.30 -0.85 15.15
N THR A 144 14.93 0.04 15.91
CA THR A 144 14.43 0.53 17.20
C THR A 144 14.36 2.05 17.19
N ILE A 145 13.62 2.64 18.14
CA ILE A 145 13.54 4.10 18.32
C ILE A 145 14.92 4.77 18.44
N ASP A 146 15.92 4.07 18.99
CA ASP A 146 17.29 4.60 19.14
C ASP A 146 18.07 4.64 17.80
N THR A 147 17.57 3.93 16.79
CA THR A 147 18.23 3.76 15.48
C THR A 147 17.42 4.32 14.31
N ILE A 148 16.14 4.62 14.54
CA ILE A 148 15.17 4.99 13.49
C ILE A 148 15.49 6.36 12.88
N ASP A 149 15.96 7.32 13.69
CA ASP A 149 16.31 8.68 13.25
C ASP A 149 17.45 8.74 12.22
N TYR A 150 18.21 7.67 12.08
CA TYR A 150 19.32 7.55 11.13
C TYR A 150 19.09 6.45 10.09
N TYR A 151 17.89 5.90 10.04
CA TYR A 151 17.58 4.81 9.12
C TYR A 151 17.33 5.36 7.70
N GLY A 152 17.93 4.70 6.71
CA GLY A 152 17.64 4.91 5.30
C GLY A 152 17.59 3.57 4.57
N ALA A 153 16.47 3.25 3.93
CA ALA A 153 16.24 1.99 3.23
C ALA A 153 17.23 1.78 2.08
N ASN A 154 17.66 2.87 1.43
CA ASN A 154 18.70 2.83 0.40
C ASN A 154 20.12 2.59 0.94
N THR A 155 20.30 2.53 2.26
CA THR A 155 21.57 2.20 2.92
C THR A 155 21.53 0.89 3.70
N ASP A 156 20.34 0.33 3.96
CA ASP A 156 20.23 -0.97 4.63
C ASP A 156 20.75 -2.09 3.71
N PRO A 157 21.78 -2.85 4.11
CA PRO A 157 22.37 -3.89 3.28
C PRO A 157 21.41 -5.04 2.94
N ARG A 158 20.39 -5.30 3.76
CA ARG A 158 19.36 -6.33 3.52
C ARG A 158 18.39 -5.87 2.45
N VAL A 159 17.97 -4.60 2.49
CA VAL A 159 17.11 -3.99 1.47
C VAL A 159 17.87 -3.89 0.14
N LEU A 160 19.13 -3.44 0.16
CA LEU A 160 19.99 -3.38 -1.02
C LEU A 160 20.21 -4.76 -1.67
N ALA A 161 20.46 -5.80 -0.86
CA ALA A 161 20.61 -7.17 -1.35
C ALA A 161 19.33 -7.68 -2.01
N SER A 162 18.17 -7.40 -1.40
CA SER A 162 16.86 -7.74 -1.96
C SER A 162 16.58 -7.00 -3.27
N ALA A 163 16.86 -5.71 -3.36
CA ALA A 163 16.74 -4.92 -4.58
C ALA A 163 17.63 -5.45 -5.71
N ALA A 164 18.87 -5.84 -5.40
CA ALA A 164 19.77 -6.46 -6.35
C ALA A 164 19.23 -7.81 -6.88
N ALA A 165 18.57 -8.61 -6.02
CA ALA A 165 17.93 -9.85 -6.43
C ALA A 165 16.77 -9.60 -7.42
N TRP A 166 15.96 -8.57 -7.18
CA TRP A 166 14.92 -8.15 -8.12
C TRP A 166 15.47 -7.67 -9.46
N ARG A 167 16.53 -6.85 -9.45
CA ARG A 167 17.23 -6.41 -10.69
C ARG A 167 17.73 -7.59 -11.50
N LYS A 168 18.29 -8.61 -10.85
CA LYS A 168 18.75 -9.83 -11.53
C LYS A 168 17.59 -10.62 -12.15
N LYS A 169 16.43 -10.62 -11.50
CA LYS A 169 15.24 -11.37 -11.92
C LYS A 169 14.48 -10.68 -13.06
N LEU A 170 14.32 -9.36 -12.99
CA LEU A 170 13.43 -8.58 -13.87
C LEU A 170 14.18 -7.68 -14.87
N GLY A 171 15.48 -7.49 -14.70
CA GLY A 171 16.27 -6.56 -15.50
C GLY A 171 16.29 -5.15 -14.92
N PRO A 172 16.69 -4.14 -15.72
CA PRO A 172 16.66 -2.74 -15.29
C PRO A 172 15.22 -2.26 -15.08
N ALA A 173 15.01 -1.48 -14.01
CA ALA A 173 13.73 -0.80 -13.77
C ALA A 173 13.57 0.41 -14.69
N ASP A 174 12.32 0.73 -15.02
CA ASP A 174 11.97 2.03 -15.59
C ASP A 174 11.89 3.06 -14.45
N LEU A 175 12.88 3.95 -14.42
CA LEU A 175 13.03 4.98 -13.39
C LEU A 175 12.37 6.31 -13.78
N SER A 176 11.47 6.32 -14.77
CA SER A 176 10.71 7.51 -15.14
C SER A 176 9.81 7.99 -13.98
N VAL A 177 9.89 9.28 -13.72
CA VAL A 177 8.97 10.04 -12.86
C VAL A 177 8.16 10.97 -13.74
N ASP A 178 6.86 11.10 -13.49
CA ASP A 178 6.03 12.03 -14.25
C ASP A 178 6.39 13.45 -13.82
N THR A 179 7.00 14.21 -14.73
CA THR A 179 7.29 15.62 -14.52
C THR A 179 6.01 16.44 -14.76
N ALA A 180 5.07 16.39 -13.83
CA ALA A 180 3.94 17.32 -13.84
C ALA A 180 4.41 18.69 -13.34
N GLY A 181 4.69 19.60 -14.28
CA GLY A 181 4.49 21.05 -14.07
C GLY A 181 5.58 21.88 -13.41
N THR A 182 6.73 22.08 -14.07
CA THR A 182 7.47 23.35 -13.97
C THR A 182 7.64 23.97 -15.34
N ASP A 183 6.54 24.40 -15.94
CA ASP A 183 6.57 25.44 -16.98
C ASP A 183 5.57 26.52 -16.58
N SER A 184 6.09 27.57 -15.95
CA SER A 184 5.54 28.91 -16.01
C SER A 184 6.73 29.86 -15.98
N GLN A 185 7.17 30.24 -17.18
CA GLN A 185 7.96 31.45 -17.42
C GLN A 185 7.13 32.70 -17.14
#